data_AF-A0A9P3NQ99-F1
#
_entry.id   AF-A0A9P3NQ99-F1
#
_cell.length_a   1.000
_cell.length_b   1.000
_cell.length_c   1.000
_cell.angle_alpha   90.00
_cell.angle_beta   90.00
_cell.angle_gamma   90.00
#
_symmetry.space_group_name_H-M   'P 1'
#
loop_
_entity.id
_entity.type
_entity.pdbx_description
1 polymer ?
#
loop_
_entity_poly.entity_id
_entity_poly.type
_entity_poly.pdbx_seq_one_letter_code
_entity_poly.pdbx_strand_id
1 'polypeptide(L)'
;MVTDMALQSVPLSGAQKGWISVGWSGEGRMARSDAVIGNVGGYPSNVVAVYLAGTNPADVKPTGYDLGRTVLEDGPTGSFVIKFSRRVDDGTVRFNPTGANTLIWAYSAPPGSTDLAFHAGNKGSALVDFSCTGKAGSGLGPRHLPALFAVVLAVMWVAI
;
A
#
# COMPACT_ATOMS: atom_id res chain seq x y z
N MET A 1 -6.73 -20.89 -15.25
CA MET A 1 -7.68 -20.65 -14.14
C MET A 1 -6.92 -19.81 -13.12
N VAL A 2 -7.22 -18.51 -13.01
CA VAL A 2 -6.57 -17.61 -12.05
C VAL A 2 -7.67 -17.11 -11.12
N THR A 3 -7.97 -17.93 -10.12
CA THR A 3 -8.82 -17.55 -8.99
C THR A 3 -7.87 -17.05 -7.91
N ASP A 4 -7.83 -15.73 -7.70
CA ASP A 4 -7.43 -15.04 -6.45
C ASP A 4 -6.89 -13.64 -6.78
N MET A 5 -7.79 -12.73 -7.14
CA MET A 5 -7.47 -11.31 -7.19
C MET A 5 -7.99 -10.65 -5.91
N ALA A 6 -7.09 -10.19 -5.04
CA ALA A 6 -7.47 -9.30 -3.95
C ALA A 6 -7.50 -7.86 -4.49
N LEU A 7 -8.69 -7.27 -4.60
CA LEU A 7 -8.83 -5.84 -4.92
C LEU A 7 -8.47 -5.00 -3.69
N GLN A 8 -7.20 -4.84 -3.41
CA GLN A 8 -6.76 -3.96 -2.33
C GLN A 8 -6.73 -2.49 -2.77
N SER A 9 -7.88 -1.82 -2.70
CA SER A 9 -7.90 -0.35 -2.73
C SER A 9 -7.33 0.18 -1.41
N VAL A 10 -6.44 1.17 -1.46
CA VAL A 10 -5.97 1.84 -0.24
C VAL A 10 -6.08 3.34 -0.49
N PRO A 11 -7.15 4.02 -0.06
CA PRO A 11 -7.22 5.46 -0.19
C PRO A 11 -6.20 6.12 0.74
N LEU A 12 -5.13 6.62 0.13
CA LEU A 12 -3.95 7.17 0.78
C LEU A 12 -3.86 8.67 0.48
N SER A 13 -4.30 9.52 1.42
CA SER A 13 -4.29 10.97 1.24
C SER A 13 -2.88 11.57 1.49
N GLY A 14 -2.34 12.31 0.53
CA GLY A 14 -1.06 13.01 0.62
C GLY A 14 -1.06 14.30 -0.21
N ALA A 15 -0.12 15.23 0.01
CA ALA A 15 -0.10 16.55 -0.67
C ALA A 15 -0.18 16.44 -2.21
N GLN A 16 -0.65 17.50 -2.90
CA GLN A 16 -0.76 17.60 -4.38
C GLN A 16 0.51 17.21 -5.15
N LYS A 17 1.66 17.17 -4.46
CA LYS A 17 2.91 16.58 -4.94
C LYS A 17 3.49 15.72 -3.81
N GLY A 18 4.09 14.60 -4.16
CA GLY A 18 4.79 13.72 -3.25
C GLY A 18 4.50 12.25 -3.53
N TRP A 19 4.76 11.41 -2.55
CA TRP A 19 4.56 9.98 -2.69
C TRP A 19 3.97 9.39 -1.42
N ILE A 20 3.30 8.27 -1.58
CA ILE A 20 2.77 7.47 -0.48
C ILE A 20 2.92 6.00 -0.82
N SER A 21 3.15 5.19 0.22
CA SER A 21 3.36 3.77 0.07
C SER A 21 2.59 2.99 1.12
N VAL A 22 2.22 1.78 0.73
CA VAL A 22 1.68 0.74 1.60
C VAL A 22 2.41 -0.56 1.28
N GLY A 23 2.75 -1.32 2.30
CA GLY A 23 3.48 -2.56 2.13
C GLY A 23 3.08 -3.64 3.12
N TRP A 24 3.69 -4.80 2.95
CA TRP A 24 3.49 -6.00 3.76
C TRP A 24 4.84 -6.45 4.27
N SER A 25 4.94 -6.68 5.57
CA SER A 25 6.18 -7.04 6.25
C SER A 25 5.93 -8.21 7.19
N GLY A 26 6.84 -9.17 7.28
CA GLY A 26 6.77 -10.19 8.34
C GLY A 26 7.03 -9.63 9.74
N GLU A 27 7.78 -8.53 9.84
CA GLU A 27 8.30 -7.98 11.10
C GLU A 27 7.78 -6.56 11.41
N GLY A 28 6.94 -5.97 10.54
CA GLY A 28 6.52 -4.57 10.67
C GLY A 28 7.62 -3.55 10.40
N ARG A 29 8.67 -3.97 9.68
CA ARG A 29 9.84 -3.18 9.30
C ARG A 29 9.90 -3.00 7.78
N MET A 30 10.57 -1.92 7.35
CA MET A 30 10.81 -1.61 5.93
C MET A 30 11.68 -2.67 5.26
N ALA A 31 12.78 -3.09 5.90
CA ALA A 31 13.65 -4.11 5.32
C ALA A 31 12.93 -5.47 5.22
N ARG A 32 13.14 -6.17 4.10
CA ARG A 32 12.53 -7.44 3.73
C ARG A 32 11.00 -7.36 3.65
N SER A 33 10.49 -6.31 3.02
CA SER A 33 9.04 -6.12 2.80
C SER A 33 8.72 -5.90 1.33
N ASP A 34 7.49 -6.19 0.94
CA ASP A 34 6.95 -5.74 -0.34
C ASP A 34 6.17 -4.44 -0.14
N ALA A 35 6.21 -3.54 -1.11
CA ALA A 35 5.44 -2.30 -1.07
C ALA A 35 4.89 -1.92 -2.43
N VAL A 36 3.78 -1.19 -2.41
CA VAL A 36 3.29 -0.41 -3.53
C VAL A 36 3.54 1.05 -3.22
N ILE A 37 4.15 1.75 -4.16
CA ILE A 37 4.44 3.18 -4.09
C ILE A 37 3.64 3.86 -5.19
N GLY A 38 2.89 4.91 -4.85
CA GLY A 38 2.41 5.85 -5.84
C GLY A 38 3.05 7.21 -5.65
N ASN A 39 3.46 7.81 -6.76
CA ASN A 39 4.10 9.11 -6.81
C ASN A 39 3.26 10.08 -7.65
N VAL A 40 2.97 11.25 -7.10
CA VAL A 40 2.28 12.35 -7.76
C VAL A 40 3.26 13.51 -7.88
N GLY A 41 3.56 13.92 -9.10
CA GLY A 41 4.42 15.08 -9.37
C GLY A 41 5.90 14.75 -9.64
N GLY A 42 6.30 13.47 -9.54
CA GLY A 42 7.50 12.95 -10.20
C GLY A 42 7.22 12.56 -11.66
N TYR A 43 8.23 12.54 -12.52
CA TYR A 43 8.10 11.97 -13.87
C TYR A 43 8.68 10.55 -13.90
N PRO A 44 7.91 9.51 -14.25
CA PRO A 44 6.45 9.52 -14.47
C PRO A 44 5.64 9.39 -13.17
N SER A 45 4.47 10.04 -13.08
CA SER A 45 3.47 9.76 -12.04
C SER A 45 2.97 8.34 -12.22
N ASN A 46 3.39 7.43 -11.35
CA ASN A 46 3.14 6.01 -11.50
C ASN A 46 2.78 5.36 -10.17
N VAL A 47 2.17 4.19 -10.28
CA VAL A 47 1.98 3.24 -9.18
C VAL A 47 2.86 2.04 -9.50
N VAL A 48 3.79 1.73 -8.61
CA VAL A 48 4.78 0.67 -8.82
C VAL A 48 4.82 -0.25 -7.62
N ALA A 49 5.04 -1.53 -7.86
CA ALA A 49 5.36 -2.48 -6.81
C ALA A 49 6.87 -2.67 -6.71
N VAL A 50 7.37 -2.75 -5.48
CA VAL A 50 8.80 -2.84 -5.16
C VAL A 50 9.03 -3.82 -4.03
N TYR A 51 10.21 -4.43 -4.02
CA TYR A 51 10.75 -5.11 -2.86
C TYR A 51 11.74 -4.21 -2.14
N LEU A 52 11.58 -4.06 -0.83
CA LEU A 52 12.42 -3.25 0.03
C LEU A 52 13.41 -4.17 0.75
N ALA A 53 14.58 -4.40 0.14
CA ALA A 53 15.59 -5.33 0.67
C ALA A 53 16.27 -4.81 1.97
N GLY A 54 16.21 -3.49 2.19
CA GLY A 54 16.92 -2.79 3.25
C GLY A 54 16.33 -1.39 3.47
N THR A 55 17.09 -0.52 4.11
CA THR A 55 16.65 0.85 4.45
C THR A 55 17.31 1.92 3.58
N ASN A 56 18.24 1.56 2.70
CA ASN A 56 18.87 2.52 1.81
C ASN A 56 18.10 2.61 0.49
N PRO A 57 18.16 3.76 -0.23
CA PRO A 57 17.52 3.89 -1.54
C PRO A 57 17.96 2.83 -2.55
N ALA A 58 19.23 2.41 -2.49
CA ALA A 58 19.77 1.35 -3.35
C ALA A 58 19.14 -0.04 -3.08
N ASP A 59 18.48 -0.22 -1.94
CA ASP A 59 17.83 -1.47 -1.53
C ASP A 59 16.37 -1.56 -2.01
N VAL A 60 15.85 -0.51 -2.65
CA VAL A 60 14.56 -0.53 -3.35
C VAL A 60 14.75 -1.23 -4.68
N LYS A 61 14.15 -2.42 -4.83
CA LYS A 61 14.26 -3.24 -6.03
C LYS A 61 12.90 -3.34 -6.72
N PRO A 62 12.84 -3.41 -8.06
CA PRO A 62 11.64 -3.86 -8.74
C PRO A 62 11.21 -5.20 -8.17
N THR A 63 9.91 -5.37 -7.92
CA THR A 63 9.38 -6.69 -7.58
C THR A 63 9.09 -7.49 -8.85
N GLY A 64 8.84 -8.80 -8.68
CA GLY A 64 8.45 -9.71 -9.75
C GLY A 64 6.95 -9.90 -9.92
N TYR A 65 6.10 -9.24 -9.11
CA TYR A 65 4.65 -9.40 -9.20
C TYR A 65 3.95 -8.21 -9.86
N ASP A 66 2.94 -8.54 -10.66
CA ASP A 66 2.18 -7.59 -11.47
C ASP A 66 1.06 -6.95 -10.66
N LEU A 67 1.09 -5.62 -10.59
CA LEU A 67 -0.10 -4.87 -10.18
C LEU A 67 -1.16 -5.00 -11.28
N GLY A 68 -2.40 -5.28 -10.88
CA GLY A 68 -3.53 -5.24 -11.78
C GLY A 68 -3.93 -3.80 -12.09
N ARG A 69 -5.22 -3.47 -11.97
CA ARG A 69 -5.71 -2.12 -12.28
C ARG A 69 -5.16 -1.12 -11.27
N THR A 70 -4.23 -0.28 -11.71
CA THR A 70 -3.72 0.86 -10.92
C THR A 70 -4.46 2.14 -11.28
N VAL A 71 -4.84 2.92 -10.29
CA VAL A 71 -5.47 4.22 -10.45
C VAL A 71 -4.81 5.20 -9.50
N LEU A 72 -4.49 6.38 -10.02
CA LEU A 72 -4.03 7.52 -9.26
C LEU A 72 -5.01 8.65 -9.53
N GLU A 73 -5.76 9.07 -8.50
CA GLU A 73 -6.79 10.10 -8.60
C GLU A 73 -6.48 11.24 -7.64
N ASP A 74 -6.80 12.47 -8.01
CA ASP A 74 -6.82 13.57 -7.06
C ASP A 74 -7.94 13.34 -6.03
N GLY A 75 -7.60 13.50 -4.75
CA GLY A 75 -8.54 13.45 -3.64
C GLY A 75 -9.01 14.86 -3.25
N PRO A 76 -10.03 14.97 -2.38
CA PRO A 76 -10.51 16.26 -1.90
C PRO A 76 -9.41 17.03 -1.15
N THR A 77 -9.36 18.34 -1.35
CA THR A 77 -8.52 19.30 -0.62
C THR A 77 -7.04 18.94 -0.60
N GLY A 78 -6.40 18.93 -1.77
CA GLY A 78 -4.95 18.78 -1.89
C GLY A 78 -4.43 17.40 -1.49
N SER A 79 -5.30 16.39 -1.55
CA SER A 79 -4.95 14.99 -1.39
C SER A 79 -4.85 14.27 -2.75
N PHE A 80 -4.28 13.07 -2.80
CA PHE A 80 -4.45 12.12 -3.90
C PHE A 80 -4.86 10.75 -3.33
N VAL A 81 -5.19 9.80 -4.20
CA VAL A 81 -5.68 8.46 -3.86
C VAL A 81 -5.02 7.46 -4.79
N ILE A 82 -4.47 6.39 -4.23
CA ILE A 82 -3.98 5.23 -5.02
C ILE A 82 -4.97 4.08 -4.88
N LYS A 83 -5.38 3.49 -6.00
CA LYS A 83 -6.08 2.21 -6.01
C LYS A 83 -5.25 1.23 -6.82
N PHE A 84 -5.11 0.01 -6.35
CA PHE A 84 -4.43 -1.04 -7.10
C PHE A 84 -5.10 -2.39 -6.80
N SER A 85 -4.72 -3.42 -7.55
CA SER A 85 -4.97 -4.81 -7.17
C SER A 85 -3.67 -5.60 -7.23
N ARG A 86 -3.56 -6.63 -6.39
CA ARG A 86 -2.49 -7.63 -6.42
C ARG A 86 -3.11 -9.01 -6.29
N ARG A 87 -2.42 -10.05 -6.74
CA ARG A 87 -2.84 -11.41 -6.38
C ARG A 87 -2.44 -11.72 -4.94
N VAL A 88 -3.08 -12.74 -4.38
CA VAL A 88 -2.82 -13.19 -3.01
C VAL A 88 -1.46 -13.89 -2.91
N ASP A 89 -1.06 -14.59 -3.97
CA ASP A 89 0.18 -15.35 -4.13
C ASP A 89 1.36 -14.53 -4.64
N ASP A 90 1.11 -13.28 -5.05
CA ASP A 90 2.13 -12.33 -5.46
C ASP A 90 2.97 -11.82 -4.27
N GLY A 91 4.25 -11.55 -4.50
CA GLY A 91 5.15 -10.95 -3.51
C GLY A 91 6.08 -11.93 -2.81
N THR A 92 7.12 -11.37 -2.19
CA THR A 92 8.05 -12.09 -1.31
C THR A 92 7.44 -12.32 0.07
N VAL A 93 6.62 -11.36 0.51
CA VAL A 93 5.86 -11.40 1.76
C VAL A 93 4.45 -11.90 1.45
N ARG A 94 4.20 -13.11 1.93
CA ARG A 94 2.93 -13.81 1.75
C ARG A 94 1.79 -13.03 2.40
N PHE A 95 0.75 -12.76 1.62
CA PHE A 95 -0.51 -12.22 2.12
C PHE A 95 -1.39 -13.36 2.65
N ASN A 96 -1.99 -13.16 3.82
CA ASN A 96 -2.95 -14.08 4.41
C ASN A 96 -4.38 -13.51 4.26
N PRO A 97 -5.17 -13.93 3.26
CA PRO A 97 -6.47 -13.33 2.97
C PRO A 97 -7.53 -13.60 4.06
N THR A 98 -7.28 -14.55 4.96
CA THR A 98 -8.22 -14.98 6.01
C THR A 98 -7.64 -14.86 7.42
N GLY A 99 -6.60 -14.05 7.61
CA GLY A 99 -5.97 -13.89 8.91
C GLY A 99 -5.16 -12.62 9.03
N ALA A 100 -4.26 -12.60 10.02
CA ALA A 100 -3.45 -11.43 10.33
C ALA A 100 -2.34 -11.19 9.30
N ASN A 101 -2.17 -9.92 8.94
CA ASN A 101 -1.06 -9.41 8.13
C ASN A 101 -0.49 -8.18 8.81
N THR A 102 0.83 -8.03 8.76
CA THR A 102 1.47 -6.81 9.22
C THR A 102 1.69 -5.88 8.03
N LEU A 103 0.94 -4.78 8.02
CA LEU A 103 1.08 -3.73 7.02
C LEU A 103 2.10 -2.70 7.49
N ILE A 104 2.82 -2.12 6.53
CA ILE A 104 3.68 -0.95 6.73
C ILE A 104 3.20 0.18 5.83
N TRP A 105 3.48 1.42 6.21
CA TRP A 105 3.13 2.58 5.42
C TRP A 105 4.20 3.67 5.56
N ALA A 106 4.35 4.49 4.53
CA ALA A 106 5.17 5.70 4.58
C ALA A 106 4.66 6.74 3.56
N TYR A 107 5.02 8.00 3.75
CA TYR A 107 4.77 9.05 2.77
C TYR A 107 5.86 10.13 2.80
N SER A 108 5.91 10.92 1.74
CA SER A 108 6.93 11.95 1.53
C SER A 108 7.07 12.91 2.71
N ALA A 109 8.33 13.26 3.04
CA ALA A 109 8.67 14.34 3.94
C ALA A 109 9.81 15.20 3.33
N PRO A 110 9.72 16.54 3.26
CA PRO A 110 8.53 17.34 3.58
C PRO A 110 7.35 17.06 2.62
N PRO A 111 6.13 17.49 2.96
CA PRO A 111 5.00 17.44 2.02
C PRO A 111 5.39 18.11 0.70
N GLY A 112 5.06 17.49 -0.45
CA GLY A 112 5.52 17.99 -1.75
C GLY A 112 6.74 17.27 -2.31
N SER A 113 7.52 16.57 -1.48
CA SER A 113 8.76 15.91 -1.91
C SER A 113 8.49 14.68 -2.77
N THR A 114 9.00 14.67 -3.99
CA THR A 114 8.95 13.51 -4.89
C THR A 114 10.14 12.57 -4.70
N ASP A 115 11.05 12.89 -3.78
CA ASP A 115 12.20 12.06 -3.43
C ASP A 115 11.75 10.87 -2.57
N LEU A 116 11.87 9.65 -3.13
CA LEU A 116 11.56 8.39 -2.45
C LEU A 116 12.58 8.04 -1.36
N ALA A 117 13.73 8.71 -1.30
CA ALA A 117 14.81 8.38 -0.37
C ALA A 117 14.47 8.71 1.09
N PHE A 118 13.49 9.58 1.35
CA PHE A 118 13.23 10.06 2.70
C PHE A 118 11.75 10.31 3.01
N HIS A 119 11.31 9.69 4.11
CA HIS A 119 9.97 9.87 4.69
C HIS A 119 10.02 10.36 6.15
N ALA A 120 11.18 10.73 6.70
CA ALA A 120 11.30 11.17 8.09
C ALA A 120 10.54 10.26 9.10
N GLY A 121 9.72 10.88 9.97
CA GLY A 121 8.77 10.23 10.87
C GLY A 121 7.41 9.89 10.24
N ASN A 122 7.21 10.15 8.94
CA ASN A 122 5.98 9.86 8.21
C ASN A 122 5.93 8.39 7.78
N LYS A 123 6.00 7.49 8.77
CA LYS A 123 6.04 6.03 8.57
C LYS A 123 5.42 5.30 9.74
N GLY A 124 5.01 4.06 9.52
CA GLY A 124 4.56 3.19 10.60
C GLY A 124 4.23 1.78 10.14
N SER A 125 3.72 0.98 11.07
CA SER A 125 3.24 -0.36 10.83
C SER A 125 2.01 -0.66 11.67
N ALA A 126 1.17 -1.58 11.20
CA ALA A 126 -0.04 -2.02 11.90
C ALA A 126 -0.34 -3.48 11.58
N LEU A 127 -0.77 -4.24 12.58
CA LEU A 127 -1.36 -5.56 12.37
C LEU A 127 -2.82 -5.40 11.93
N VAL A 128 -3.18 -6.04 10.83
CA VAL A 128 -4.53 -6.04 10.26
C VAL A 128 -4.99 -7.48 10.10
N ASP A 129 -6.09 -7.84 10.77
CA ASP A 129 -6.67 -9.19 10.69
C ASP A 129 -7.86 -9.22 9.73
N PHE A 130 -7.76 -10.05 8.70
CA PHE A 130 -8.78 -10.24 7.67
C PHE A 130 -9.73 -11.41 7.96
N SER A 131 -9.53 -12.16 9.05
CA SER A 131 -10.39 -13.27 9.45
C SER A 131 -11.86 -12.87 9.69
N CYS A 132 -12.12 -11.59 9.99
CA CYS A 132 -13.44 -11.05 10.28
C CYS A 132 -14.28 -10.68 9.04
N THR A 133 -13.73 -10.81 7.82
CA THR A 133 -14.33 -10.20 6.60
C THR A 133 -15.50 -10.97 5.97
N GLY A 134 -16.12 -11.91 6.70
CA GLY A 134 -17.38 -12.57 6.30
C GLY A 134 -18.61 -11.65 6.17
N LYS A 135 -18.45 -10.33 6.36
CA LYS A 135 -19.42 -9.31 5.95
C LYS A 135 -18.73 -8.30 5.04
N ALA A 136 -18.96 -8.43 3.74
CA ALA A 136 -18.69 -7.35 2.79
C ALA A 136 -19.43 -6.09 3.28
N GLY A 137 -18.72 -5.12 3.88
CA GLY A 137 -19.28 -3.81 4.20
C GLY A 137 -18.92 -3.17 5.55
N SER A 138 -18.31 -3.86 6.50
CA SER A 138 -17.87 -3.19 7.75
C SER A 138 -16.38 -2.88 7.67
N GLY A 139 -16.07 -1.62 7.36
CA GLY A 139 -14.70 -1.11 7.23
C GLY A 139 -13.80 -1.53 8.39
N LEU A 140 -12.53 -1.79 8.05
CA LEU A 140 -11.46 -1.97 9.02
C LEU A 140 -11.34 -0.67 9.85
N GLY A 141 -11.90 -0.69 11.06
CA GLY A 141 -11.81 0.44 11.98
C GLY A 141 -10.35 0.70 12.38
N PRO A 142 -9.82 1.92 12.22
CA PRO A 142 -8.46 2.24 12.57
C PRO A 142 -8.36 2.35 14.09
N ARG A 143 -7.83 1.32 14.77
CA ARG A 143 -7.42 1.50 16.17
C ARG A 143 -6.01 2.09 16.30
N HIS A 144 -5.22 2.16 15.22
CA HIS A 144 -3.84 2.67 15.25
C HIS A 144 -3.37 3.44 14.00
N LEU A 145 -4.24 3.76 13.04
CA LEU A 145 -3.86 4.62 11.91
C LEU A 145 -4.16 6.09 12.26
N PRO A 146 -3.22 7.04 12.04
CA PRO A 146 -3.55 8.46 12.17
C PRO A 146 -4.72 8.80 11.22
N ALA A 147 -5.61 9.70 11.61
CA ALA A 147 -6.87 10.01 10.92
C ALA A 147 -6.74 10.40 9.41
N LEU A 148 -5.53 10.65 8.93
CA LEU A 148 -5.18 10.87 7.51
C LEU A 148 -5.04 9.58 6.67
N PHE A 149 -5.08 8.41 7.31
CA PHE A 149 -4.92 7.10 6.67
C PHE A 149 -6.16 6.24 6.91
N ALA A 150 -7.09 6.27 5.95
CA ALA A 150 -8.17 5.31 5.87
C ALA A 150 -7.77 4.20 4.88
N VAL A 151 -7.27 3.06 5.37
CA VAL A 151 -7.05 1.88 4.53
C VAL A 151 -8.40 1.17 4.35
N VAL A 152 -9.10 1.44 3.25
CA VAL A 152 -10.33 0.72 2.87
C VAL A 152 -9.98 -0.49 2.02
N LEU A 153 -9.59 -1.60 2.65
CA LEU A 153 -9.42 -2.87 1.95
C LEU A 153 -10.77 -3.50 1.62
N ALA A 154 -10.99 -3.85 0.35
CA ALA A 154 -12.15 -4.60 -0.11
C ALA A 154 -11.70 -5.89 -0.79
N VAL A 155 -11.75 -7.03 -0.09
CA VAL A 155 -11.55 -8.31 -0.76
C VAL A 155 -12.80 -8.60 -1.60
N MET A 156 -12.67 -8.52 -2.92
CA MET A 156 -13.74 -8.87 -3.86
C MET A 156 -13.48 -10.26 -4.42
N TRP A 157 -14.42 -11.17 -4.20
CA TRP A 157 -14.47 -12.45 -4.90
C TRP A 157 -15.12 -12.21 -6.26
N VAL A 158 -14.40 -12.43 -7.35
CA VAL A 158 -15.02 -12.53 -8.68
C VAL A 158 -15.37 -14.00 -8.89
N ALA A 159 -16.63 -14.35 -8.70
CA ALA A 159 -17.17 -15.59 -9.23
C ALA A 159 -17.37 -15.41 -10.75
N ILE A 160 -16.76 -16.27 -11.55
CA ILE A 160 -17.04 -16.41 -12.99
C ILE A 160 -17.97 -17.61 -13.15
#